data_AF-A0A370L2W8-F1
#
_entry.id   AF-A0A370L2W8-F1
#
_cell.length_a   1.000
_cell.length_b   1.000
_cell.length_c   1.000
_cell.angle_alpha   90.00
_cell.angle_beta   90.00
_cell.angle_gamma   90.00
#
_symmetry.space_group_name_H-M   'P 1'
#
loop_
_entity.id
_entity.type
_entity.pdbx_description
1 polymer ?
#
loop_
_entity_poly.entity_id
_entity_poly.type
_entity_poly.pdbx_seq_one_letter_code
_entity_poly.pdbx_strand_id
1 'polypeptide(L)'
;MTITVTDHEIRLTGRCGVDEAEALLAALSESPQNRVVLAAERIHTALWQVLVALRPSVLGEAPDRFSAEYILPLIARKDEPVVKT
;
A
#
# COMPACT_ATOMS: atom_id res chain seq x y z
N MET A 1 -15.72 4.08 -6.28
CA MET A 1 -14.91 3.27 -5.34
C MET A 1 -13.66 2.86 -6.11
N THR A 2 -12.49 3.22 -5.61
CA THR A 2 -11.22 3.04 -6.33
C THR A 2 -10.39 1.88 -5.83
N ILE A 3 -10.76 1.34 -4.67
CA ILE A 3 -10.23 0.10 -4.09
C ILE A 3 -11.13 -1.06 -4.52
N THR A 4 -10.53 -2.08 -5.12
CA THR A 4 -11.19 -3.36 -5.42
C THR A 4 -10.50 -4.47 -4.64
N VAL A 5 -11.27 -5.28 -3.93
CA VAL A 5 -10.76 -6.42 -3.15
C VAL A 5 -11.19 -7.72 -3.84
N THR A 6 -10.24 -8.62 -4.01
CA THR A 6 -10.46 -10.01 -4.42
C THR A 6 -9.82 -10.95 -3.40
N ASP A 7 -9.98 -12.26 -3.57
CA ASP A 7 -9.48 -13.26 -2.63
C ASP A 7 -7.97 -13.20 -2.37
N HIS A 8 -7.18 -12.59 -3.28
CA HIS A 8 -5.71 -12.58 -3.20
C HIS A 8 -5.07 -11.21 -3.45
N GLU A 9 -5.84 -10.22 -3.89
CA GLU A 9 -5.32 -8.89 -4.21
C GLU A 9 -6.27 -7.77 -3.80
N ILE A 10 -5.67 -6.65 -3.39
CA ILE A 10 -6.32 -5.37 -3.20
C ILE A 10 -5.74 -4.41 -4.24
N ARG A 11 -6.56 -3.99 -5.21
CA ARG A 11 -6.14 -3.13 -6.31
C ARG A 11 -6.56 -1.69 -6.07
N LEU A 12 -5.61 -0.78 -6.09
CA LEU A 12 -5.82 0.67 -6.02
C LEU A 12 -5.80 1.25 -7.44
N THR A 13 -6.85 1.96 -7.85
CA THR A 13 -7.01 2.50 -9.22
C THR A 13 -7.46 3.96 -9.22
N GLY A 14 -7.35 4.68 -10.34
CA GLY A 14 -7.88 6.06 -10.43
C GLY A 14 -7.32 7.01 -9.35
N ARG A 15 -8.20 7.79 -8.70
CA ARG A 15 -7.83 8.80 -7.69
C ARG A 15 -8.31 8.37 -6.30
N CYS A 16 -7.44 7.71 -5.53
CA CYS A 16 -7.78 7.21 -4.20
C CYS A 16 -7.81 8.35 -3.17
N GLY A 17 -8.96 8.55 -2.52
CA GLY A 17 -9.22 9.63 -1.57
C GLY A 17 -8.97 9.23 -0.10
N VAL A 18 -9.04 10.20 0.82
CA VAL A 18 -8.88 9.96 2.26
C VAL A 18 -9.94 9.02 2.83
N ASP A 19 -11.17 9.10 2.32
CA ASP A 19 -12.33 8.32 2.78
C ASP A 19 -12.17 6.80 2.55
N GLU A 20 -11.18 6.40 1.74
CA GLU A 20 -10.90 4.99 1.44
C GLU A 20 -9.82 4.39 2.36
N ALA A 21 -9.22 5.19 3.26
CA ALA A 21 -8.17 4.73 4.17
C ALA A 21 -8.66 3.66 5.16
N GLU A 22 -9.85 3.85 5.74
CA GLU A 22 -10.45 2.88 6.66
C GLU A 22 -10.80 1.57 5.96
N ALA A 23 -11.35 1.66 4.74
CA ALA A 23 -11.66 0.48 3.93
C ALA A 23 -10.40 -0.32 3.57
N LEU A 24 -9.30 0.36 3.22
CA LEU A 24 -8.02 -0.29 2.98
C LEU A 24 -7.46 -0.96 4.25
N LEU A 25 -7.55 -0.28 5.39
CA LEU A 25 -7.09 -0.80 6.67
C LEU A 25 -7.86 -2.07 7.06
N ALA A 26 -9.19 -2.04 6.94
CA ALA A 26 -10.05 -3.19 7.22
C ALA A 26 -9.70 -4.38 6.31
N ALA A 27 -9.63 -4.16 5.00
CA ALA A 27 -9.34 -5.22 4.03
C ALA A 27 -7.97 -5.89 4.27
N LEU A 28 -6.93 -5.10 4.57
CA LEU A 28 -5.60 -5.63 4.88
C LEU A 28 -5.53 -6.30 6.26
N SER A 29 -6.34 -5.85 7.23
CA SER A 29 -6.39 -6.47 8.56
C SER A 29 -7.09 -7.83 8.52
N GLU A 30 -8.14 -7.95 7.72
CA GLU A 30 -8.88 -9.21 7.52
C GLU A 30 -8.08 -10.23 6.71
N SER A 31 -7.31 -9.77 5.71
CA SER A 31 -6.50 -10.63 4.85
C SER A 31 -5.07 -10.10 4.67
N PRO A 32 -4.18 -10.26 5.69
CA PRO A 32 -2.81 -9.72 5.65
C PRO A 32 -1.91 -10.29 4.56
N GLN A 33 -2.30 -11.43 3.96
CA GLN A 33 -1.57 -12.06 2.87
C GLN A 33 -1.92 -11.47 1.49
N ASN A 34 -2.99 -10.66 1.40
CA ASN A 34 -3.37 -10.04 0.15
C ASN A 34 -2.31 -9.03 -0.29
N ARG A 35 -1.91 -9.14 -1.55
CA ARG A 35 -0.99 -8.18 -2.15
C ARG A 35 -1.75 -6.90 -2.48
N VAL A 36 -1.08 -5.76 -2.38
CA VAL A 36 -1.60 -4.48 -2.86
C VAL A 36 -1.03 -4.19 -4.24
N VAL A 37 -1.90 -3.98 -5.22
CA VAL A 37 -1.52 -3.63 -6.60
C VAL A 37 -1.74 -2.14 -6.83
N LEU A 38 -0.67 -1.42 -7.16
CA LEU A 38 -0.70 0.01 -7.45
C LEU A 38 -0.96 0.22 -8.94
N ALA A 39 -2.15 0.71 -9.26
CA ALA A 39 -2.56 1.15 -10.59
C ALA A 39 -3.34 2.48 -10.52
N ALA A 40 -3.15 3.23 -9.43
CA ALA A 40 -3.79 4.51 -9.20
C ALA A 40 -2.99 5.65 -9.85
N GLU A 41 -3.69 6.67 -10.32
CA GLU A 41 -3.14 7.94 -10.79
C GLU A 41 -2.77 8.87 -9.63
N ARG A 42 -3.46 8.72 -8.49
CA ARG A 42 -3.21 9.47 -7.26
C ARG A 42 -3.60 8.65 -6.04
N ILE A 43 -2.77 8.70 -5.01
CA ILE A 43 -3.04 8.06 -3.72
C ILE A 43 -2.91 9.11 -2.63
N HIS A 44 -3.96 9.29 -1.83
CA HIS A 44 -3.92 10.17 -0.67
C HIS A 44 -2.91 9.67 0.38
N THR A 45 -2.27 10.60 1.10
CA THR A 45 -1.24 10.28 2.10
C THR A 45 -1.70 9.31 3.19
N ALA A 46 -2.98 9.36 3.57
CA ALA A 46 -3.58 8.43 4.53
C ALA A 46 -3.49 6.95 4.08
N LEU A 47 -3.67 6.66 2.79
CA LEU A 47 -3.54 5.29 2.27
C LEU A 47 -2.08 4.83 2.33
N TRP A 48 -1.13 5.72 2.00
CA TRP A 48 0.29 5.44 2.17
C TRP A 48 0.64 5.11 3.63
N GLN A 49 0.06 5.82 4.59
CA GLN A 49 0.26 5.56 6.02
C GLN A 49 -0.23 4.16 6.41
N VAL A 50 -1.39 3.72 5.90
CA VAL A 50 -1.89 2.34 6.10
C VAL A 50 -0.90 1.32 5.53
N LEU A 51 -0.42 1.52 4.30
CA LEU A 51 0.55 0.62 3.66
C LEU A 51 1.89 0.58 4.42
N VAL A 52 2.39 1.71 4.91
CA VAL A 52 3.63 1.77 5.71
C VAL A 52 3.45 1.10 7.06
N ALA A 53 2.28 1.24 7.69
CA ALA A 53 1.98 0.63 8.99
C ALA A 53 1.86 -0.89 8.90
N LEU A 54 1.16 -1.41 7.87
CA LEU A 54 0.89 -2.83 7.73
C LEU A 54 1.92 -3.60 6.90
N ARG A 55 2.75 -2.88 6.12
CA ARG A 55 3.79 -3.43 5.23
C ARG A 55 3.34 -4.64 4.41
N PRO A 56 2.23 -4.53 3.64
CA PRO A 56 1.81 -5.62 2.78
C PRO A 56 2.81 -5.84 1.64
N SER A 57 2.70 -6.96 0.95
CA SER A 57 3.38 -7.13 -0.34
C SER A 57 2.78 -6.14 -1.34
N VAL A 58 3.61 -5.29 -1.95
CA VAL A 58 3.16 -4.30 -2.95
C VAL A 58 3.70 -4.67 -4.34
N LEU A 59 2.85 -4.54 -5.36
CA LEU A 59 3.20 -4.72 -6.77
C LEU A 59 2.81 -3.46 -7.57
N GLY A 60 3.64 -3.11 -8.55
CA GLY A 60 3.39 -1.97 -9.44
C GLY A 60 4.22 -0.74 -9.08
N GLU A 61 3.93 0.36 -9.76
CA GLU A 61 4.66 1.62 -9.61
C GLU A 61 3.82 2.63 -8.80
N ALA A 62 4.51 3.47 -8.02
CA ALA A 62 3.83 4.57 -7.36
C ALA A 62 3.40 5.63 -8.40
N PRO A 63 2.26 6.32 -8.19
CA PRO A 63 1.75 7.37 -9.10
C PRO A 63 2.69 8.57 -9.28
N ASP A 64 3.66 8.75 -8.39
CA ASP A 64 4.54 9.92 -8.39
C ASP A 64 5.95 9.56 -7.90
N ARG A 65 6.92 10.39 -8.30
CA ARG A 65 8.34 10.20 -8.00
C ARG A 65 8.64 10.21 -6.50
N PHE A 66 7.97 11.07 -5.73
CA PHE A 66 8.23 11.16 -4.29
C PHE A 66 7.83 9.86 -3.59
N SER A 67 6.64 9.35 -3.89
CA SER A 67 6.16 8.09 -3.36
C SER A 67 7.04 6.91 -3.79
N ALA A 68 7.50 6.88 -5.04
CA ALA A 68 8.42 5.85 -5.54
C ALA A 68 9.77 5.88 -4.82
N GLU A 69 10.35 7.06 -4.63
CA GLU A 69 11.71 7.25 -4.13
C GLU A 69 11.78 7.15 -2.59
N TYR A 70 10.73 7.59 -1.87
CA TYR A 70 10.77 7.73 -0.42
C TYR A 70 9.74 6.88 0.33
N ILE A 71 8.59 6.54 -0.26
CA ILE A 71 7.50 5.85 0.46
C ILE A 71 7.51 4.34 0.20
N LEU A 72 7.58 3.90 -1.06
CA LEU A 72 7.64 2.48 -1.40
C LEU A 72 8.76 1.71 -0.67
N PRO A 73 9.98 2.26 -0.54
CA PRO A 73 11.04 1.58 0.22
C PRO A 73 10.70 1.34 1.70
N LEU A 74 9.85 2.18 2.31
CA LEU A 74 9.43 1.99 3.71
C LEU A 74 8.45 0.81 3.87
N ILE A 75 7.74 0.47 2.79
CA ILE A 75 6.77 -0.64 2.75
C ILE A 75 7.48 -1.96 2.44
N ALA A 76 8.41 -1.95 1.47
CA ALA A 76 9.13 -3.13 0.99
C ALA A 76 10.12 -3.73 2.00
N ARG A 77 10.51 -2.99 3.05
CA ARG A 77 11.40 -3.48 4.12
C ARG A 77 10.64 -4.40 5.07
N LYS A 78 10.43 -5.63 4.62
CA LYS A 78 10.17 -6.79 5.46
C LYS A 78 11.53 -7.43 5.76
N ASP A 79 12.07 -7.11 6.92
CA ASP A 79 13.29 -7.70 7.51
C ASP A 79 14.63 -7.42 6.80
N GLU A 80 15.27 -6.29 7.13
CA GLU A 80 16.73 -6.22 7.10
C GLU A 80 17.23 -6.63 8.50
N PRO A 81 18.03 -7.70 8.66
CA PRO A 81 18.56 -8.04 9.96
C PRO A 81 19.43 -6.87 10.42
N VAL A 82 19.20 -6.39 11.65
CA VAL A 82 20.11 -5.46 12.31
C VAL A 82 21.45 -6.17 12.44
N VAL A 83 22.38 -5.90 11.52
CA VAL A 83 23.77 -6.28 11.68
C VAL A 83 24.31 -5.44 12.83
N LYS A 84 24.33 -6.01 14.04
CA LYS A 84 25.10 -5.45 15.15
C LYS A 84 26.57 -5.52 14.77
N THR A 85 27.18 -4.36 14.57
CA THR A 85 28.64 -4.20 14.46
C THR A 85 29.23 -4.06 15.85
#